data_AF-A0AA37LQ90-F1
#
_entry.id   AF-A0AA37LQ90-F1
#
_cell.length_a   1.000
_cell.length_b   1.000
_cell.length_c   1.000
_cell.angle_alpha   90.00
_cell.angle_beta   90.00
_cell.angle_gamma   90.00
#
_symmetry.space_group_name_H-M   'P 1'
#
loop_
_entity.id
_entity.type
_entity.pdbx_description
1 polymer ?
#
loop_
_entity_poly.entity_id
_entity_poly.type
_entity_poly.pdbx_seq_one_letter_code
_entity_poly.pdbx_strand_id
1 'polypeptide(L)'
;METVQLILTALNQSKSAYSCFTFATNRFCSRYQFEGSAQYRDKFYCTLHIRSLASIFRSRVGGDPQRDREKESTIDRCDVAIQDGPGVKSRLIVKLVFRNGVTSTHRLPFEVAVPVHAKFDRDEAVNHWTIPSRTLRQLMEHFGPGVELLDINSDGEHVNFTCFTEKTTNGDGWFAG
;
A
#
# COMPACT_ATOMS: atom_id res chain seq x y z
N MET A 1 -8.22 -13.57 -24.23
CA MET A 1 -7.89 -12.12 -24.25
C MET A 1 -7.07 -11.85 -23.01
N GLU A 2 -5.85 -11.38 -23.18
CA GLU A 2 -4.97 -11.02 -22.06
C GLU A 2 -5.61 -9.85 -21.30
N THR A 3 -5.77 -9.98 -19.98
CA THR A 3 -6.43 -8.95 -19.17
C THR A 3 -5.42 -7.88 -18.82
N VAL A 4 -5.70 -6.62 -19.17
CA VAL A 4 -4.83 -5.50 -18.80
C VAL A 4 -4.85 -5.32 -17.28
N GLN A 5 -3.69 -5.06 -16.69
CA GLN A 5 -3.51 -4.99 -15.25
C GLN A 5 -2.92 -3.64 -14.83
N LEU A 6 -3.42 -3.12 -13.72
CA LEU A 6 -2.76 -2.08 -12.94
C LEU A 6 -2.08 -2.78 -11.76
N ILE A 7 -0.77 -2.59 -11.63
CA ILE A 7 0.03 -3.24 -10.58
C ILE A 7 0.72 -2.15 -9.76
N LEU A 8 0.52 -2.19 -8.44
CA LEU A 8 1.22 -1.35 -7.48
C LEU A 8 2.13 -2.22 -6.63
N THR A 9 3.42 -1.92 -6.64
CA THR A 9 4.43 -2.68 -5.88
C THR A 9 5.24 -1.76 -4.99
N ALA A 10 5.63 -2.25 -3.82
CA ALA A 10 6.59 -1.58 -2.95
C ALA A 10 7.56 -2.59 -2.33
N LEU A 11 8.81 -2.17 -2.20
CA LEU A 11 9.90 -2.91 -1.56
C LEU A 11 10.48 -2.02 -0.46
N ASN A 12 10.71 -2.58 0.73
CA ASN A 12 11.35 -1.83 1.80
C ASN A 12 12.84 -1.60 1.51
N GLN A 13 13.48 -0.68 2.27
CA GLN A 13 14.87 -0.27 2.02
C GLN A 13 15.88 -1.42 2.17
N SER A 14 15.66 -2.32 3.14
CA SER A 14 16.49 -3.51 3.35
C SER A 14 16.22 -4.65 2.35
N LYS A 15 15.23 -4.48 1.46
CA LYS A 15 14.78 -5.50 0.49
C LYS A 15 14.31 -6.81 1.14
N SER A 16 13.91 -6.78 2.40
CA SER A 16 13.40 -7.93 3.15
C SER A 16 11.87 -8.07 3.12
N ALA A 17 11.14 -7.04 2.69
CA ALA A 17 9.68 -7.04 2.62
C ALA A 17 9.20 -6.47 1.29
N TYR A 18 8.32 -7.22 0.62
CA TYR A 18 7.73 -6.89 -0.67
C TYR A 18 6.21 -6.92 -0.57
N SER A 19 5.55 -5.96 -1.24
CA SER A 19 4.10 -5.91 -1.38
C SER A 19 3.73 -5.71 -2.85
N CYS A 20 2.66 -6.36 -3.28
CA CYS A 20 2.12 -6.28 -4.63
C CYS A 20 0.60 -6.30 -4.59
N PHE A 21 -0.02 -5.30 -5.21
CA PHE A 21 -1.45 -5.22 -5.43
C PHE A 21 -1.70 -5.23 -6.93
N THR A 22 -2.45 -6.23 -7.40
CA THR A 22 -2.79 -6.39 -8.81
C THR A 22 -4.27 -6.18 -9.01
N PHE A 23 -4.63 -5.29 -9.93
CA PHE A 23 -6.00 -4.96 -10.27
C PHE A 23 -6.27 -5.29 -11.73
N ALA A 24 -7.27 -6.13 -11.99
CA ALA A 24 -7.80 -6.33 -13.34
C ALA A 24 -8.54 -5.06 -13.77
N THR A 25 -8.00 -4.31 -14.74
CA THR A 25 -8.48 -2.96 -15.04
C THR A 25 -9.92 -2.94 -15.53
N ASN A 26 -10.35 -3.97 -16.24
CA ASN A 26 -11.73 -4.16 -16.70
C ASN A 26 -12.77 -4.35 -15.57
N ARG A 27 -12.33 -4.72 -14.37
CA ARG A 27 -13.19 -4.89 -13.19
C ARG A 27 -13.00 -3.77 -12.17
N PHE A 28 -11.77 -3.27 -12.04
CA PHE A 28 -11.41 -2.27 -11.05
C PHE A 28 -11.68 -0.83 -11.52
N CYS A 29 -11.42 -0.53 -12.78
CA CYS A 29 -11.61 0.80 -13.35
C CYS A 29 -12.98 0.88 -14.02
N SER A 30 -13.72 1.98 -13.80
CA SER A 30 -14.91 2.29 -14.60
C SER A 30 -14.54 2.57 -16.06
N ARG A 31 -13.34 3.10 -16.30
CA ARG A 31 -12.76 3.31 -17.62
C ARG A 31 -11.24 3.18 -17.54
N TYR A 32 -10.66 2.52 -18.52
CA TYR A 32 -9.21 2.36 -18.63
C TYR A 32 -8.79 2.58 -20.09
N GLN A 33 -7.72 3.34 -20.29
CA GLN A 33 -7.11 3.58 -21.59
C GLN A 33 -5.60 3.61 -21.39
N PHE A 34 -4.87 2.87 -22.22
CA PHE A 34 -3.43 2.89 -22.27
C PHE A 34 -3.00 2.96 -23.74
N GLU A 35 -2.18 3.95 -24.03
CA GLU A 35 -1.55 4.13 -25.34
C GLU A 35 -0.05 4.13 -25.08
N GLY A 36 0.62 3.06 -25.47
CA GLY A 36 2.06 2.93 -25.28
C GLY A 36 2.83 3.95 -26.12
N SER A 37 4.02 4.31 -25.63
CA SER A 37 4.97 5.10 -26.42
C SER A 37 5.72 4.21 -27.42
N ALA A 38 6.47 4.80 -28.35
CA ALA A 38 7.27 4.04 -29.30
C ALA A 38 8.27 3.08 -28.63
N GLN A 39 8.80 3.45 -27.46
CA GLN A 39 9.70 2.61 -26.65
C GLN A 39 8.98 1.58 -25.79
N TYR A 40 7.73 1.84 -25.43
CA TYR A 40 6.97 1.08 -24.44
C TYR A 40 5.53 0.86 -24.96
N ARG A 41 5.40 -0.01 -25.95
CA ARG A 41 4.11 -0.23 -26.65
C ARG A 41 3.05 -0.86 -25.75
N ASP A 42 3.46 -1.77 -24.86
CA ASP A 42 2.51 -2.65 -24.16
C ASP A 42 2.49 -2.45 -22.64
N LYS A 43 3.51 -1.78 -22.07
CA LYS A 43 3.68 -1.65 -20.60
C LYS A 43 4.35 -0.34 -20.24
N PHE A 44 3.94 0.28 -19.14
CA PHE A 44 4.58 1.48 -18.59
C PHE A 44 4.94 1.25 -17.12
N TYR A 45 6.14 1.71 -16.73
CA TYR A 45 6.65 1.59 -15.38
C TYR A 45 7.08 2.94 -14.84
N CYS A 46 6.72 3.22 -13.59
CA CYS A 46 7.21 4.40 -12.89
C CYS A 46 7.35 4.15 -11.39
N THR A 47 8.21 4.95 -10.77
CA THR A 47 8.42 4.98 -9.32
C THR A 47 7.93 6.31 -8.75
N LEU A 48 7.15 6.23 -7.68
CA LEU A 48 6.56 7.37 -6.99
C LEU A 48 7.02 7.40 -5.53
N HIS A 49 7.17 8.60 -4.96
CA HIS A 49 7.40 8.73 -3.52
C HIS A 49 6.11 8.40 -2.75
N ILE A 50 6.13 7.27 -2.01
CA ILE A 50 4.93 6.71 -1.37
C ILE A 50 4.24 7.69 -0.40
N ARG A 51 4.98 8.53 0.33
CA ARG A 51 4.37 9.52 1.24
C ARG A 51 3.59 10.59 0.48
N SER A 52 4.02 10.92 -0.74
CA SER A 52 3.33 11.89 -1.61
C SER A 52 2.08 11.29 -2.25
N LEU A 53 2.10 9.99 -2.57
CA LEU A 53 0.91 9.28 -3.05
C LEU A 53 -0.12 9.11 -1.93
N ALA A 54 0.32 8.61 -0.77
CA ALA A 54 -0.56 8.39 0.37
C ALA A 54 -1.21 9.69 0.87
N SER A 55 -0.52 10.83 0.78
CA SER A 55 -1.08 12.12 1.22
C SER A 55 -2.32 12.56 0.46
N ILE A 56 -2.50 12.10 -0.79
CA ILE A 56 -3.69 12.38 -1.60
C ILE A 56 -4.92 11.69 -1.03
N PHE A 57 -4.75 10.48 -0.51
CA PHE A 57 -5.84 9.62 -0.04
C PHE A 57 -5.99 9.63 1.50
N ARG A 58 -5.15 10.38 2.21
CA ARG A 58 -5.34 10.61 3.65
C ARG A 58 -6.64 11.38 3.85
N SER A 59 -7.67 10.67 4.29
CA SER A 59 -8.88 11.31 4.82
C SER A 59 -8.44 12.26 5.94
N ARG A 60 -8.97 13.49 5.94
CA ARG A 60 -8.76 14.45 7.04
C ARG A 60 -9.59 14.00 8.26
N VAL A 61 -9.39 12.76 8.72
CA VAL A 61 -9.95 12.25 9.97
C VAL A 61 -9.10 12.82 11.09
N GLY A 62 -9.39 14.06 11.44
CA GLY A 62 -8.68 14.80 12.48
C GLY A 62 -9.57 15.93 12.96
N GLY A 63 -10.43 15.62 13.94
CA GLY A 63 -11.19 16.60 14.70
C GLY A 63 -12.67 16.24 14.87
N ASP A 64 -12.98 15.75 16.07
CA ASP A 64 -14.31 15.75 16.73
C ASP A 64 -15.40 14.83 16.12
N PRO A 65 -15.92 13.80 16.84
CA PRO A 65 -16.94 12.87 16.36
C PRO A 65 -18.35 13.46 16.20
N GLN A 66 -18.48 14.78 16.15
CA GLN A 66 -19.74 15.49 15.99
C GLN A 66 -19.62 16.52 14.86
N ARG A 67 -19.78 16.10 13.60
CA ARG A 67 -20.23 16.97 12.49
C ARG A 67 -20.45 16.15 11.21
N ASP A 68 -21.52 16.49 10.50
CA ASP A 68 -21.89 16.09 9.14
C ASP A 68 -20.80 16.29 8.04
N ARG A 69 -19.57 16.66 8.41
CA ARG A 69 -18.40 16.85 7.54
C ARG A 69 -17.86 15.56 6.89
N GLU A 70 -18.23 14.40 7.41
CA GLU A 70 -17.79 13.11 6.85
C GLU A 70 -18.36 12.86 5.45
N LYS A 71 -19.59 13.30 5.18
CA LYS A 71 -20.21 13.18 3.86
C LYS A 71 -19.60 14.13 2.82
N GLU A 72 -19.14 15.31 3.25
CA GLU A 72 -18.55 16.32 2.36
C GLU A 72 -17.15 15.96 1.86
N SER A 73 -16.39 15.15 2.61
CA SER A 73 -15.02 14.74 2.27
C SER A 73 -14.92 13.35 1.64
N THR A 74 -16.04 12.68 1.41
CA THR A 74 -16.07 11.37 0.77
C THR A 74 -15.76 11.50 -0.73
N ILE A 75 -14.74 10.77 -1.20
CA ILE A 75 -14.38 10.69 -2.61
C ILE A 75 -15.48 9.92 -3.36
N ASP A 76 -16.01 10.52 -4.41
CA ASP A 76 -17.00 9.92 -5.32
C ASP A 76 -16.32 9.30 -6.54
N ARG A 77 -15.34 10.00 -7.12
CA ARG A 77 -14.58 9.54 -8.29
C ARG A 77 -13.10 9.89 -8.18
N CYS A 78 -12.24 8.99 -8.65
CA CYS A 78 -10.80 9.20 -8.77
C CYS A 78 -10.38 9.01 -10.23
N ASP A 79 -9.97 10.09 -10.89
CA ASP A 79 -9.41 10.05 -12.24
C ASP A 79 -7.88 10.12 -12.14
N VAL A 80 -7.19 9.16 -12.72
CA VAL A 80 -5.72 9.07 -12.71
C VAL A 80 -5.21 9.11 -14.15
N ALA A 81 -4.23 9.96 -14.41
CA ALA A 81 -3.57 10.08 -15.71
C ALA A 81 -2.05 10.17 -15.55
N ILE A 82 -1.35 9.61 -16.53
CA ILE A 82 0.10 9.77 -16.68
C ILE A 82 0.35 10.85 -17.71
N GLN A 83 1.14 11.85 -17.35
CA GLN A 83 1.68 12.84 -18.27
C GLN A 83 3.16 12.56 -18.43
N ASP A 84 3.57 12.09 -19.61
CA ASP A 84 4.95 11.74 -19.93
C ASP A 84 5.26 11.98 -21.41
N GLY A 85 6.53 12.24 -21.75
CA GLY A 85 6.98 12.38 -23.14
C GLY A 85 7.99 13.51 -23.38
N PRO A 86 8.45 13.68 -24.64
CA PRO A 86 9.50 14.65 -24.98
C PRO A 86 9.13 16.08 -24.57
N GLY A 87 10.03 16.74 -23.82
CA GLY A 87 9.85 18.13 -23.39
C GLY A 87 8.82 18.33 -22.27
N VAL A 88 8.24 17.26 -21.71
CA VAL A 88 7.23 17.32 -20.66
C VAL A 88 7.80 16.74 -19.37
N LYS A 89 7.55 17.41 -18.24
CA LYS A 89 7.89 16.86 -16.92
C LYS A 89 6.95 15.70 -16.58
N SER A 90 7.52 14.52 -16.41
CA SER A 90 6.83 13.28 -16.06
C SER A 90 6.05 13.40 -14.73
N ARG A 91 4.73 13.25 -14.79
CA ARG A 91 3.83 13.44 -13.64
C ARG A 91 2.62 12.50 -13.64
N LEU A 92 2.30 11.99 -12.46
CA LEU A 92 1.03 11.36 -12.16
C LEU A 92 0.04 12.47 -11.78
N ILE A 93 -1.04 12.58 -12.53
CA ILE A 93 -2.14 13.51 -12.27
C ILE A 93 -3.27 12.72 -11.61
N VAL A 94 -3.61 13.10 -10.38
CA VAL A 94 -4.73 12.49 -9.64
C VAL A 94 -5.78 13.56 -9.42
N LYS A 95 -6.98 13.34 -9.95
CA LYS A 95 -8.14 14.23 -9.79
C LYS A 95 -9.20 13.50 -8.96
N LEU A 96 -9.46 14.03 -7.77
CA LEU A 96 -10.48 13.53 -6.86
C LEU A 96 -11.73 14.39 -7.00
N VAL A 97 -12.86 13.78 -7.32
CA VAL A 97 -14.19 14.39 -7.29
C VAL A 97 -14.88 13.90 -6.01
N PHE A 98 -15.31 14.82 -5.16
CA PHE A 98 -15.98 14.53 -3.91
C PHE A 98 -17.50 14.58 -4.09
N ARG A 99 -18.25 13.90 -3.22
CA ARG A 99 -19.73 13.83 -3.31
C ARG A 99 -20.42 15.19 -3.22
N ASN A 100 -19.78 16.18 -2.62
CA ASN A 100 -20.27 17.56 -2.56
C ASN A 100 -19.97 18.38 -3.84
N GLY A 101 -19.41 17.76 -4.87
CA GLY A 101 -19.04 18.42 -6.13
C GLY A 101 -17.68 19.11 -6.13
N VAL A 102 -16.99 19.21 -4.99
CA VAL A 102 -15.63 19.75 -4.93
C VAL A 102 -14.68 18.84 -5.70
N THR A 103 -13.69 19.43 -6.37
CA THR A 103 -12.63 18.69 -7.06
C THR A 103 -11.25 19.12 -6.59
N SER A 104 -10.40 18.16 -6.24
CA SER A 104 -8.98 18.39 -5.97
C SER A 104 -8.12 17.78 -7.08
N THR A 105 -7.07 18.47 -7.51
CA THR A 105 -6.12 17.97 -8.51
C THR A 105 -4.70 17.99 -7.95
N HIS A 106 -4.09 16.81 -7.91
CA HIS A 106 -2.73 16.60 -7.42
C HIS A 106 -1.82 16.21 -8.57
N ARG A 107 -0.57 16.68 -8.53
CA ARG A 107 0.44 16.42 -9.55
C ARG A 107 1.70 15.90 -8.88
N LEU A 108 1.95 14.61 -8.98
CA LEU A 108 3.12 13.98 -8.36
C LEU A 108 4.19 13.74 -9.42
N PRO A 109 5.43 14.18 -9.22
CA PRO A 109 6.53 13.74 -10.06
C PRO A 109 6.75 12.24 -9.88
N PHE A 110 7.14 11.56 -10.95
CA PHE A 110 7.61 10.18 -10.92
C PHE A 110 8.87 10.04 -11.74
N GLU A 111 9.58 8.93 -11.53
CA GLU A 111 10.72 8.53 -12.36
C GLU A 111 10.32 7.32 -13.21
N VAL A 112 10.66 7.34 -14.50
CA VAL A 112 10.49 6.19 -15.38
C VAL A 112 11.58 5.19 -15.07
N ALA A 113 11.22 4.08 -14.42
CA ALA A 113 12.14 3.05 -14.00
C ALA A 113 11.43 1.70 -13.96
N VAL A 114 12.13 0.64 -14.37
CA VAL A 114 11.63 -0.73 -14.24
C VAL A 114 11.66 -1.12 -12.76
N PRO A 115 10.54 -1.57 -12.16
CA PRO A 115 10.50 -1.94 -10.77
C PRO A 115 11.29 -3.23 -10.51
N VAL A 116 11.82 -3.36 -9.30
CA VAL A 116 12.31 -4.64 -8.80
C VAL A 116 11.12 -5.44 -8.28
N HIS A 117 10.96 -6.66 -8.76
CA HIS A 117 9.94 -7.59 -8.28
C HIS A 117 10.58 -8.72 -7.50
N ALA A 118 10.00 -9.04 -6.34
CA ALA A 118 10.33 -10.27 -5.65
C ALA A 118 9.74 -11.45 -6.43
N LYS A 119 10.48 -12.54 -6.52
CA LYS A 119 9.98 -13.83 -6.97
C LYS A 119 9.61 -14.64 -5.73
N PHE A 120 8.35 -15.05 -5.67
CA PHE A 120 7.85 -15.95 -4.64
C PHE A 120 6.92 -16.92 -5.34
N ASP A 121 7.24 -18.21 -5.27
CA ASP A 121 6.33 -19.27 -5.69
C ASP A 121 5.55 -19.74 -4.46
N ARG A 122 4.23 -19.57 -4.52
CA ARG A 122 3.36 -20.01 -3.44
C ARG A 122 3.29 -21.54 -3.38
N ASP A 123 3.43 -22.21 -4.51
CA ASP A 123 3.27 -23.67 -4.58
C ASP A 123 4.52 -24.41 -4.04
N GLU A 124 5.64 -23.70 -3.89
CA GLU A 124 6.84 -24.20 -3.23
C GLU A 124 6.81 -24.06 -1.69
N ALA A 125 5.83 -23.34 -1.13
CA ALA A 125 5.73 -23.17 0.32
C ALA A 125 5.21 -24.45 0.99
N VAL A 126 5.97 -25.00 1.95
CA VAL A 126 5.62 -26.24 2.67
C VAL A 126 4.34 -26.08 3.51
N ASN A 127 4.12 -24.89 4.07
CA ASN A 127 3.01 -24.62 4.98
C ASN A 127 2.07 -23.56 4.41
N HIS A 128 0.76 -23.80 4.55
CA HIS A 128 -0.29 -22.87 4.14
C HIS A 128 -1.35 -22.74 5.22
N TRP A 129 -1.54 -21.51 5.70
CA TRP A 129 -2.60 -21.19 6.66
C TRP A 129 -3.46 -20.06 6.12
N THR A 130 -4.73 -20.06 6.49
CA THR A 130 -5.66 -18.98 6.16
C THR A 130 -6.46 -18.65 7.41
N ILE A 131 -6.51 -17.38 7.76
CA ILE A 131 -7.26 -16.86 8.90
C ILE A 131 -8.06 -15.63 8.44
N PRO A 132 -9.30 -15.42 8.92
CA PRO A 132 -10.01 -14.19 8.64
C PRO A 132 -9.20 -12.98 9.12
N SER A 133 -9.09 -11.95 8.27
CA SER A 133 -8.29 -10.75 8.58
C SER A 133 -8.74 -10.05 9.87
N ARG A 134 -10.04 -10.09 10.19
CA ARG A 134 -10.59 -9.57 11.46
C ARG A 134 -10.08 -10.34 12.67
N THR A 135 -9.99 -11.66 12.57
CA THR A 135 -9.48 -12.51 13.64
C THR A 135 -7.98 -12.25 13.85
N LEU A 136 -7.19 -12.20 12.78
CA LEU A 136 -5.77 -11.84 12.89
C LEU A 136 -5.57 -10.46 13.52
N ARG A 137 -6.39 -9.48 13.14
CA ARG A 137 -6.36 -8.14 13.74
C ARG A 137 -6.64 -8.17 15.24
N GLN A 138 -7.66 -8.90 15.69
CA GLN A 138 -7.97 -9.04 17.12
C GLN A 138 -6.81 -9.67 17.90
N LEU A 139 -6.14 -10.66 17.31
CA LEU A 139 -4.92 -11.25 17.90
C LEU A 139 -3.80 -10.22 18.01
N MET A 140 -3.54 -9.44 16.96
CA MET A 140 -2.52 -8.40 16.98
C MET A 140 -2.85 -7.28 17.99
N GLU A 141 -4.13 -6.91 18.14
CA GLU A 141 -4.59 -5.94 19.14
C GLU A 141 -4.36 -6.45 20.57
N HIS A 142 -4.49 -7.76 20.81
CA HIS A 142 -4.20 -8.38 22.11
C HIS A 142 -2.72 -8.29 22.48
N PHE A 143 -1.81 -8.47 21.51
CA PHE A 143 -0.38 -8.36 21.77
C PHE A 143 0.10 -6.93 22.00
N GLY A 144 -0.64 -5.93 21.52
CA GLY A 144 -0.37 -4.53 21.75
C GLY A 144 0.65 -3.90 20.77
N PRO A 145 0.83 -2.57 20.83
CA PRO A 145 1.55 -1.81 19.82
C PRO A 145 3.09 -1.93 19.85
N GLY A 146 3.65 -2.60 20.86
CA GLY A 146 5.10 -2.73 21.06
C GLY A 146 5.70 -4.02 20.49
N VAL A 147 4.92 -4.82 19.75
CA VAL A 147 5.41 -6.05 19.14
C VAL A 147 6.28 -5.73 17.94
N GLU A 148 7.48 -6.31 17.91
CA GLU A 148 8.42 -6.12 16.81
C GLU A 148 8.49 -7.36 15.90
N LEU A 149 8.37 -8.54 16.50
CA LEU A 149 8.40 -9.81 15.79
C LEU A 149 7.21 -10.68 16.20
N LEU A 150 6.70 -11.40 15.21
CA LEU A 150 5.66 -12.41 15.37
C LEU A 150 6.21 -13.73 14.82
N ASP A 151 6.42 -14.69 15.70
CA ASP A 151 6.68 -16.08 15.32
C ASP A 151 5.36 -16.83 15.11
N ILE A 152 5.29 -17.60 14.03
CA ILE A 152 4.13 -18.41 13.67
C ILE A 152 4.62 -19.84 13.46
N ASN A 153 4.21 -20.73 14.35
CA ASN A 153 4.58 -22.14 14.28
C ASN A 153 3.35 -23.04 14.45
N SER A 154 3.49 -24.34 14.19
CA SER A 154 2.41 -25.30 14.38
C SER A 154 2.96 -26.58 15.02
N ASP A 155 2.18 -27.15 15.92
CA ASP A 155 2.44 -28.46 16.53
C ASP A 155 1.70 -29.61 15.81
N GLY A 156 1.04 -29.30 14.67
CA GLY A 156 0.23 -30.22 13.88
C GLY A 156 -1.28 -30.13 14.15
N GLU A 157 -1.69 -29.69 15.33
CA GLU A 157 -3.10 -29.50 15.70
C GLU A 157 -3.46 -28.02 15.81
N HIS A 158 -2.53 -27.21 16.31
CA HIS A 158 -2.69 -25.79 16.56
C HIS A 158 -1.68 -24.97 15.76
N VAL A 159 -2.04 -23.71 15.50
CA VAL A 159 -1.10 -22.68 15.03
C VAL A 159 -0.86 -21.72 16.18
N ASN A 160 0.38 -21.63 16.63
CA ASN A 160 0.77 -20.80 17.75
C ASN A 160 1.37 -19.49 17.25
N PHE A 161 1.01 -18.40 17.93
CA PHE A 161 1.51 -17.06 17.67
C PHE A 161 2.31 -16.61 18.89
N THR A 162 3.61 -16.35 18.73
CA THR A 162 4.49 -15.88 19.81
C THR A 162 5.04 -14.51 19.45
N CYS A 163 4.83 -13.52 20.32
CA CYS A 163 5.33 -12.17 20.11
C CYS A 163 6.62 -11.91 20.87
N PHE A 164 7.51 -11.15 20.24
CA PHE A 164 8.72 -10.66 20.85
C PHE A 164 8.78 -9.13 20.76
N THR A 165 9.22 -8.53 21.86
CA THR A 165 9.56 -7.12 21.97
C THR A 165 10.97 -7.05 22.55
N GLU A 166 11.88 -6.36 21.89
CA GLU A 166 13.20 -6.13 22.45
C GLU A 166 13.06 -5.25 23.71
N LYS A 167 13.55 -5.74 24.86
CA LYS A 167 13.60 -4.90 26.06
C LYS A 167 14.64 -3.83 25.81
N THR A 168 14.24 -2.56 25.71
CA THR A 168 15.16 -1.44 25.84
C THR A 168 15.79 -1.53 27.23
N THR A 169 17.02 -2.06 27.33
CA THR A 169 17.83 -1.86 28.54
C THR A 169 18.18 -0.38 28.59
N ASN A 170 17.31 0.43 29.19
CA ASN A 170 17.73 1.70 29.76
C ASN A 170 18.71 1.36 30.88
N GLY A 171 20.00 1.44 30.56
CA GLY A 171 21.07 1.33 31.52
C GLY A 171 21.12 2.55 32.42
N ASP A 172 20.20 2.64 33.37
CA ASP A 172 20.36 3.48 34.57
C ASP A 172 20.40 2.56 35.80
N GLY A 173 21.49 1.82 35.90
CA GLY A 173 21.90 1.17 37.15
C GLY A 173 22.49 2.22 38.09
N TRP A 174 21.65 2.92 38.85
CA TRP A 174 22.12 3.62 40.05
C TRP A 174 22.44 2.55 41.09
N PHE A 175 23.72 2.23 41.26
CA PHE A 175 24.18 1.45 42.40
C PHE A 175 24.09 2.32 43.66
N ALA A 176 23.21 1.94 44.59
CA ALA A 176 23.30 2.29 45.99
C ALA A 176 23.77 1.04 46.74
N GLY A 177 24.95 1.13 47.36
CA GLY A 177 25.59 0.09 48.16
C GLY A 177 26.99 0.53 48.54
#